data_AF-A0A1B7ME17-F1
#
_entry.id   AF-A0A1B7ME17-F1
#
_cell.length_a   1.000
_cell.length_b   1.000
_cell.length_c   1.000
_cell.angle_alpha   90.00
_cell.angle_beta   90.00
_cell.angle_gamma   90.00
#
_symmetry.space_group_name_H-M   'P 1'
#
loop_
_entity.id
_entity.type
_entity.pdbx_description
1 polymer ?
#
loop_
_entity_poly.entity_id
_entity_poly.type
_entity_poly.pdbx_seq_one_letter_code
_entity_poly.pdbx_strand_id
1 'polypeptide(L)'
;QTAFTFDVLDHFLIDALECKASAMSFYQKLRCFTNNAFPDQIPDHYCELMRLSCVWQDLANRTRFRFGHNTERQPGSGDLILYCPACPQPGINLPASWKDSYENWLVMQRYVVNGNFTAQHMNMKSPEDDVALIDGEGYMVTKDPYQVHLKESIEGTEMSCDFSIQD
;
A
#
# COMPACT_ATOMS: atom_id res chain seq x y z
N GLN A 1 2.14 -29.04 4.57
CA GLN A 1 2.14 -27.95 5.57
C GLN A 1 3.38 -27.12 5.27
N THR A 2 3.21 -25.83 4.97
CA THR A 2 4.29 -24.91 4.58
C THR A 2 4.29 -23.73 5.55
N ALA A 3 5.47 -23.22 5.91
CA ALA A 3 5.63 -22.07 6.78
C ALA A 3 6.82 -21.23 6.32
N PHE A 4 6.74 -19.91 6.54
CA PHE A 4 7.83 -18.97 6.35
C PHE A 4 8.18 -18.35 7.70
N THR A 5 9.46 -18.07 7.93
CA THR A 5 9.88 -17.32 9.12
C THR A 5 9.58 -15.84 8.93
N PHE A 6 9.36 -15.12 10.02
CA PHE A 6 9.18 -13.65 9.97
C PHE A 6 10.39 -12.97 9.34
N ASP A 7 11.61 -13.45 9.61
CA ASP A 7 12.83 -12.94 8.97
C ASP A 7 12.78 -13.00 7.44
N VAL A 8 12.20 -14.06 6.85
CA VAL A 8 12.07 -14.15 5.39
C VAL A 8 11.07 -13.12 4.86
N LEU A 9 9.98 -12.87 5.59
CA LEU A 9 8.96 -11.88 5.23
C LEU A 9 9.48 -10.45 5.38
N ASP A 10 10.31 -10.18 6.39
CA ASP A 10 10.99 -8.90 6.57
C ASP A 10 12.03 -8.65 5.49
N HIS A 11 12.85 -9.65 5.14
CA HIS A 11 13.77 -9.54 4.01
C HIS A 11 13.04 -9.32 2.68
N PHE A 12 11.90 -9.98 2.47
CA PHE A 12 11.07 -9.77 1.29
C PHE A 12 10.61 -8.32 1.16
N LEU A 13 10.13 -7.73 2.25
CA LEU A 13 9.71 -6.34 2.29
C LEU A 13 10.88 -5.39 2.01
N ILE A 14 12.04 -5.60 2.64
CA ILE A 14 13.22 -4.75 2.45
C ILE A 14 13.74 -4.85 1.00
N ASP A 15 13.84 -6.04 0.43
CA ASP A 15 14.28 -6.22 -0.96
C ASP A 15 13.31 -5.56 -1.96
N ALA A 16 12.00 -5.58 -1.68
CA ALA A 16 11.02 -4.88 -2.51
C ALA A 16 11.19 -3.36 -2.44
N LEU A 17 11.44 -2.81 -1.24
CA LEU A 17 11.56 -1.36 -1.01
C LEU A 17 12.90 -0.79 -1.49
N GLU A 18 14.00 -1.41 -1.11
CA GLU A 18 15.35 -0.89 -1.33
C GLU A 18 15.91 -1.33 -2.69
N CYS A 19 15.73 -2.61 -3.03
CA CYS A 19 16.31 -3.19 -4.24
C CYS A 19 15.35 -3.15 -5.44
N LYS A 20 14.08 -2.74 -5.23
CA LYS A 20 13.01 -2.81 -6.24
C LYS A 20 12.88 -4.22 -6.85
N ALA A 21 13.20 -5.24 -6.06
CA ALA A 21 13.13 -6.62 -6.52
C ALA A 21 11.68 -7.01 -6.73
N SER A 22 11.38 -7.62 -7.89
CA SER A 22 10.06 -8.22 -8.09
C SER A 22 9.86 -9.38 -7.11
N ALA A 23 8.60 -9.69 -6.79
CA ALA A 23 8.33 -10.79 -5.89
C ALA A 23 8.85 -12.13 -6.42
N MET A 24 8.76 -12.34 -7.74
CA MET A 24 9.31 -13.51 -8.40
C MET A 24 10.84 -13.56 -8.28
N SER A 25 11.53 -12.43 -8.46
CA SER A 25 12.99 -12.35 -8.31
C SER A 25 13.43 -12.71 -6.89
N PHE A 26 12.73 -12.22 -5.87
CA PHE A 26 13.00 -12.61 -4.48
C PHE A 26 12.74 -14.09 -4.25
N TYR A 27 11.65 -14.64 -4.79
CA TYR A 27 11.35 -16.05 -4.65
C TYR A 27 12.42 -16.95 -5.30
N GLN A 28 12.92 -16.57 -6.49
CA GLN A 28 14.06 -17.28 -7.10
C GLN A 28 15.33 -17.17 -6.25
N LYS A 29 15.62 -16.01 -5.66
CA LYS A 29 16.71 -15.84 -4.69
C LYS A 29 16.57 -16.82 -3.51
N LEU A 30 15.35 -16.99 -2.97
CA LEU A 30 15.05 -17.93 -1.89
C LEU A 30 15.28 -19.40 -2.30
N ARG A 31 14.90 -19.77 -3.53
CA ARG A 31 15.18 -21.11 -4.09
C ARG A 31 16.68 -21.36 -4.20
N CYS A 32 17.46 -20.38 -4.68
CA CYS A 32 18.91 -20.48 -4.76
C CYS A 32 19.56 -20.59 -3.38
N PHE A 33 19.06 -19.89 -2.36
CA PHE A 33 19.57 -20.07 -0.99
C PHE A 33 19.29 -21.46 -0.42
N THR A 34 18.16 -22.07 -0.79
CA THR A 34 17.81 -23.42 -0.35
C THR A 34 18.65 -24.49 -1.07
N ASN A 35 18.74 -24.40 -2.40
CA ASN A 35 19.58 -25.27 -3.23
C ASN A 35 20.03 -24.53 -4.48
N ASN A 36 21.25 -24.01 -4.45
CA ASN A 36 21.80 -23.25 -5.57
C ASN A 36 22.15 -24.13 -6.79
N ALA A 37 22.41 -25.42 -6.59
CA ALA A 37 22.77 -26.31 -7.69
C ALA A 37 21.55 -26.70 -8.55
N PHE A 38 20.40 -26.86 -7.90
CA PHE A 38 19.15 -27.25 -8.55
C PHE A 38 17.96 -26.47 -7.96
N PRO A 39 17.90 -25.14 -8.16
CA PRO A 39 16.82 -24.31 -7.62
C PRO A 39 15.45 -24.75 -8.14
N ASP A 40 15.42 -25.31 -9.35
CA ASP A 40 14.19 -25.79 -9.97
C ASP A 40 13.55 -27.02 -9.31
N GLN A 41 14.32 -27.75 -8.49
CA GLN A 41 13.80 -28.88 -7.71
C GLN A 41 13.10 -28.44 -6.42
N ILE A 42 13.25 -27.17 -6.02
CA ILE A 42 12.53 -26.64 -4.87
C ILE A 42 11.05 -26.50 -5.24
N PRO A 43 10.13 -27.10 -4.46
CA PRO A 43 8.69 -26.96 -4.68
C PRO A 43 8.26 -25.49 -4.73
N ASP A 44 7.34 -25.20 -5.64
CA ASP A 44 6.80 -23.84 -5.80
C ASP A 44 5.79 -23.51 -4.70
N HIS A 45 6.13 -22.51 -3.90
CA HIS A 45 5.36 -21.94 -2.80
C HIS A 45 5.25 -20.41 -2.95
N TYR A 46 5.37 -19.90 -4.19
CA TYR A 46 5.30 -18.49 -4.50
C TYR A 46 3.99 -17.85 -4.03
N CYS A 47 2.86 -18.50 -4.29
CA CYS A 47 1.55 -18.02 -3.90
C CYS A 47 1.41 -17.90 -2.38
N GLU A 48 1.95 -18.86 -1.63
CA GLU A 48 1.97 -18.85 -0.17
C GLU A 48 2.85 -17.72 0.37
N LEU A 49 4.01 -17.46 -0.23
CA LEU A 49 4.85 -16.30 0.12
C LEU A 49 4.09 -15.00 -0.08
N MET A 50 3.39 -14.83 -1.22
CA MET A 50 2.60 -13.63 -1.51
C MET A 50 1.46 -13.43 -0.52
N ARG A 51 0.74 -14.50 -0.15
CA ARG A 51 -0.35 -14.41 0.82
C ARG A 51 0.18 -14.05 2.21
N LEU A 52 1.24 -14.72 2.65
CA LEU A 52 1.78 -14.52 3.99
C LEU A 52 2.50 -13.17 4.12
N SER A 53 3.08 -12.64 3.05
CA SER A 53 3.65 -11.28 3.07
C SER A 53 2.56 -10.21 3.25
N CYS A 54 1.41 -10.32 2.57
CA CYS A 54 0.28 -9.43 2.78
C CYS A 54 -0.26 -9.50 4.22
N VAL A 55 -0.48 -10.72 4.74
CA VAL A 55 -0.94 -10.92 6.12
C VAL A 55 0.07 -10.39 7.14
N TRP A 56 1.36 -10.62 6.91
CA TRP A 56 2.42 -10.13 7.79
C TRP A 56 2.49 -8.60 7.82
N GLN A 57 2.38 -7.95 6.67
CA GLN A 57 2.36 -6.48 6.60
C GLN A 57 1.14 -5.89 7.33
N ASP A 58 -0.03 -6.50 7.21
CA ASP A 58 -1.22 -6.12 7.97
C ASP A 58 -1.00 -6.27 9.48
N LEU A 59 -0.52 -7.44 9.94
CA LEU A 59 -0.22 -7.69 11.35
C LEU A 59 0.84 -6.72 11.91
N ALA A 60 1.89 -6.44 11.13
CA ALA A 60 2.93 -5.49 11.50
C ALA A 60 2.36 -4.08 11.64
N ASN A 61 1.49 -3.65 10.71
CA ASN A 61 0.80 -2.36 10.79
C ASN A 61 -0.12 -2.29 12.01
N ARG A 62 -0.97 -3.30 12.23
CA ARG A 62 -1.86 -3.36 13.41
C ARG A 62 -1.06 -3.30 14.71
N THR A 63 0.08 -3.98 14.77
CA THR A 63 0.99 -3.91 15.93
C THR A 63 1.57 -2.50 16.11
N ARG A 64 2.06 -1.87 15.03
CA ARG A 64 2.61 -0.50 15.03
C ARG A 64 1.61 0.53 15.56
N PHE A 65 0.34 0.41 15.18
CA PHE A 65 -0.74 1.30 15.62
C PHE A 65 -1.44 0.83 16.91
N ARG A 66 -0.87 -0.16 17.62
CA ARG A 66 -1.34 -0.67 18.93
C ARG A 66 -2.69 -1.39 18.89
N PHE A 67 -3.13 -1.83 17.73
CA PHE A 67 -4.30 -2.69 17.55
C PHE A 67 -3.99 -4.18 17.75
N GLY A 68 -2.71 -4.57 17.87
CA GLY A 68 -2.31 -5.96 18.11
C GLY A 68 -2.55 -6.50 19.53
N HIS A 69 -2.73 -5.64 20.53
CA HIS A 69 -2.87 -6.05 21.94
C HIS A 69 -4.31 -6.16 22.43
N ASN A 70 -5.25 -5.44 21.81
CA ASN A 70 -6.65 -5.38 22.22
C ASN A 70 -7.55 -5.91 21.11
N THR A 71 -7.94 -7.18 21.21
CA THR A 71 -8.83 -7.85 20.24
C THR A 71 -10.25 -7.29 20.23
N GLU A 72 -10.65 -6.51 21.23
CA GLU A 72 -11.99 -5.90 21.28
C GLU A 72 -12.09 -4.63 20.43
N ARG A 73 -10.96 -3.98 20.15
CA ARG A 73 -10.92 -2.74 19.36
C ARG A 73 -10.30 -3.00 18.00
N GLN A 74 -11.14 -2.96 16.97
CA GLN A 74 -10.68 -2.92 15.58
C GLN A 74 -10.38 -1.47 15.16
N PRO A 75 -9.44 -1.26 14.22
CA PRO A 75 -9.20 0.07 13.65
C PRO A 75 -10.43 0.56 12.88
N GLY A 76 -10.79 1.83 13.09
CA GLY A 76 -11.77 2.53 12.28
C GLY A 76 -11.17 3.12 11.01
N SER A 77 -11.98 3.93 10.31
CA SER A 77 -11.55 4.62 9.10
C SER A 77 -10.34 5.53 9.35
N GLY A 78 -9.25 5.27 8.63
CA GLY A 78 -8.00 6.02 8.74
C GLY A 78 -7.19 5.81 10.04
N ASP A 79 -7.58 4.88 10.92
CA ASP A 79 -6.88 4.64 12.19
C ASP A 79 -5.46 4.04 12.01
N LEU A 80 -5.17 3.45 10.85
CA LEU A 80 -3.87 2.90 10.47
C LEU A 80 -3.03 3.88 9.61
N ILE A 81 -3.38 5.16 9.60
CA ILE A 81 -2.64 6.22 8.91
C ILE A 81 -1.58 6.84 9.86
N LEU A 82 -0.41 7.17 9.32
CA LEU A 82 0.57 7.96 10.06
C LEU A 82 0.11 9.41 10.18
N TYR A 83 -0.07 9.86 11.42
CA TYR A 83 -0.36 11.25 11.70
C TYR A 83 0.85 12.14 11.38
N CYS A 84 0.66 13.11 10.49
CA CYS A 84 1.67 14.08 10.09
C CYS A 84 1.44 15.42 10.83
N PRO A 85 2.24 15.74 11.88
CA PRO A 85 2.05 16.97 12.65
C PRO A 85 2.41 18.25 11.88
N ALA A 86 3.21 18.13 10.82
CA ALA A 86 3.60 19.25 9.95
C ALA A 86 2.56 19.56 8.87
N CYS A 87 1.69 18.61 8.55
CA CYS A 87 0.66 18.78 7.54
C CYS A 87 -0.43 19.75 8.06
N PRO A 88 -1.12 20.51 7.21
CA PRO A 88 -2.20 21.40 7.66
C PRO A 88 -3.34 20.61 8.35
N GLN A 89 -3.63 20.92 9.62
CA GLN A 89 -4.64 20.26 10.45
C GLN A 89 -5.61 21.30 11.04
N PRO A 90 -6.82 21.46 10.46
CA PRO A 90 -7.84 22.36 10.98
C PRO A 90 -8.14 22.10 12.45
N GLY A 91 -8.07 23.14 13.29
CA GLY A 91 -8.33 23.04 14.73
C GLY A 91 -7.17 22.50 15.57
N ILE A 92 -6.05 22.12 14.96
CA ILE A 92 -4.83 21.68 15.68
C ILE A 92 -3.70 22.69 15.48
N ASN A 93 -3.19 22.81 14.25
CA ASN A 93 -2.03 23.65 13.93
C ASN A 93 -2.35 24.78 12.93
N LEU A 94 -3.64 24.93 12.55
CA LEU A 94 -4.13 26.04 11.74
C LEU A 94 -4.93 27.03 12.60
N PRO A 95 -4.81 28.35 12.35
CA PRO A 95 -5.62 29.36 13.02
C PRO A 95 -7.10 29.19 12.66
N ALA A 96 -8.03 29.58 13.54
CA ALA A 96 -9.47 29.42 13.29
C ALA A 96 -9.95 30.11 12.00
N SER A 97 -9.32 31.24 11.64
CA SER A 97 -9.58 32.01 10.43
C SER A 97 -8.79 31.52 9.20
N TRP A 98 -8.23 30.31 9.22
CA TRP A 98 -7.33 29.85 8.14
C TRP A 98 -7.99 29.91 6.75
N LYS A 99 -9.30 29.68 6.66
CA LYS A 99 -10.06 29.76 5.40
C LYS A 99 -10.11 31.17 4.81
N ASP A 100 -10.05 32.19 5.67
CA ASP A 100 -10.05 33.59 5.26
C ASP A 100 -8.62 34.13 5.08
N SER A 101 -7.66 33.53 5.78
CA SER A 101 -6.27 34.02 5.89
C SER A 101 -5.34 33.45 4.85
N TYR A 102 -5.69 32.30 4.27
CA TYR A 102 -4.87 31.59 3.29
C TYR A 102 -5.70 31.22 2.08
N GLU A 103 -5.07 31.25 0.91
CA GLU A 103 -5.67 30.66 -0.30
C GLU A 103 -5.79 29.14 -0.13
N ASN A 104 -6.88 28.56 -0.63
CA ASN A 104 -7.20 27.13 -0.43
C ASN A 104 -6.07 26.18 -0.83
N TRP A 105 -5.27 26.53 -1.84
CA TRP A 105 -4.17 25.68 -2.32
C TRP A 105 -2.97 25.64 -1.37
N LEU A 106 -2.79 26.64 -0.50
CA LEU A 106 -1.72 26.70 0.51
C LEU A 106 -2.00 25.77 1.69
N VAL A 107 -3.28 25.48 1.95
CA VAL A 107 -3.75 24.68 3.10
C VAL A 107 -4.22 23.29 2.62
N MET A 108 -3.53 22.75 1.62
CA MET A 108 -3.80 21.40 1.11
C MET A 108 -2.92 20.39 1.84
N GLN A 109 -3.55 19.35 2.41
CA GLN A 109 -2.83 18.18 2.87
C GLN A 109 -2.37 17.38 1.65
N ARG A 110 -1.06 17.42 1.36
CA ARG A 110 -0.47 16.62 0.29
C ARG A 110 -0.20 15.22 0.82
N TYR A 111 -0.95 14.24 0.33
CA TYR A 111 -0.75 12.82 0.64
C TYR A 111 0.33 12.17 -0.24
N VAL A 112 0.81 12.88 -1.28
CA VAL A 112 1.79 12.38 -2.25
C VAL A 112 2.93 13.39 -2.34
N VAL A 113 4.13 13.00 -1.89
CA VAL A 113 5.31 13.90 -1.83
C VAL A 113 6.12 13.87 -3.13
N ASN A 114 6.05 12.79 -3.90
CA ASN A 114 6.59 12.71 -5.26
C ASN A 114 5.48 12.27 -6.22
N GLY A 115 5.18 13.06 -7.25
CA GLY A 115 4.12 12.77 -8.24
C GLY A 115 4.40 11.57 -9.15
N ASN A 116 5.14 10.57 -8.67
CA ASN A 116 5.52 9.37 -9.40
C ASN A 116 4.84 8.11 -8.82
N PHE A 117 3.73 8.28 -8.09
CA PHE A 117 2.93 7.16 -7.64
C PHE A 117 2.00 6.73 -8.77
N THR A 118 2.34 5.63 -9.43
CA THR A 118 1.38 4.91 -10.28
C THR A 118 0.64 3.91 -9.39
N ALA A 119 -0.62 4.23 -9.07
CA ALA A 119 -1.54 3.27 -8.48
C ALA A 119 -1.96 2.26 -9.56
N GLN A 120 -1.10 1.27 -9.84
CA GLN A 120 -1.42 0.25 -10.84
C GLN A 120 -2.51 -0.67 -10.28
N HIS A 121 -3.75 -0.40 -10.68
CA HIS A 121 -4.88 -1.28 -10.40
C HIS A 121 -4.85 -2.43 -11.40
N MET A 122 -4.57 -3.63 -10.91
CA MET A 122 -4.75 -4.85 -11.69
C MET A 122 -6.17 -5.37 -11.45
N ASN A 123 -6.85 -5.76 -12.52
CA ASN A 123 -8.11 -6.48 -12.38
C ASN A 123 -7.84 -7.82 -11.72
N MET A 124 -8.49 -8.10 -10.60
CA MET A 124 -8.40 -9.43 -10.00
C MET A 124 -9.03 -10.46 -10.92
N LYS A 125 -8.37 -11.63 -10.97
CA LYS A 125 -8.84 -12.79 -11.73
C LYS A 125 -10.18 -13.32 -11.22
N SER A 126 -10.36 -13.29 -9.90
CA SER A 126 -11.55 -13.77 -9.18
C SER A 126 -11.95 -12.73 -8.13
N PRO A 127 -12.75 -11.71 -8.51
CA PRO A 127 -13.16 -10.64 -7.59
C PRO A 127 -14.01 -11.13 -6.41
N GLU A 128 -14.69 -12.26 -6.56
CA GLU A 128 -15.50 -12.92 -5.53
C GLU A 128 -14.67 -13.49 -4.37
N ASP A 129 -13.41 -13.84 -4.64
CA ASP A 129 -12.47 -14.42 -3.66
C ASP A 129 -11.54 -13.35 -3.06
N ASP A 130 -11.70 -12.09 -3.46
CA ASP A 130 -10.87 -11.00 -2.95
C ASP A 130 -11.31 -10.58 -1.55
N VAL A 131 -10.35 -10.63 -0.63
CA VAL A 131 -10.53 -10.25 0.77
C VAL A 131 -9.57 -9.11 1.09
N ALA A 132 -10.11 -7.90 1.20
CA ALA A 132 -9.36 -6.75 1.66
C ALA A 132 -8.98 -6.92 3.15
N LEU A 133 -7.69 -6.88 3.46
CA LEU A 133 -7.19 -6.94 4.84
C LEU A 133 -7.29 -5.57 5.56
N ILE A 134 -7.27 -4.49 4.79
CA ILE A 134 -7.28 -3.09 5.25
C ILE A 134 -8.28 -2.34 4.35
N ASP A 135 -9.58 -2.47 4.62
CA ASP A 135 -10.63 -1.76 3.86
C ASP A 135 -10.99 -0.45 4.57
N GLY A 136 -10.52 0.68 4.05
CA GLY A 136 -10.78 2.00 4.65
C GLY A 136 -9.98 2.32 5.92
N GLU A 137 -9.32 1.34 6.52
CA GLU A 137 -8.60 1.53 7.79
C GLU A 137 -7.28 2.32 7.61
N GLY A 138 -6.71 2.33 6.40
CA GLY A 138 -5.48 3.02 6.04
C GLY A 138 -5.72 4.27 5.17
N TYR A 139 -4.80 4.54 4.25
CA TYR A 139 -4.85 5.73 3.38
C TYR A 139 -5.95 5.70 2.30
N MET A 140 -6.48 4.52 1.98
CA MET A 140 -7.52 4.35 0.97
C MET A 140 -8.90 4.37 1.60
N VAL A 141 -9.90 4.82 0.85
CA VAL A 141 -11.32 4.75 1.26
C VAL A 141 -11.85 3.32 1.18
N THR A 142 -12.98 3.04 1.83
CA THR A 142 -13.62 1.73 1.71
C THR A 142 -14.13 1.47 0.27
N LYS A 143 -14.32 0.19 -0.06
CA LYS A 143 -14.79 -0.25 -1.38
C LYS A 143 -16.09 0.43 -1.83
N ASP A 144 -17.10 0.54 -0.96
CA ASP A 144 -18.43 1.03 -1.34
C ASP A 144 -18.43 2.51 -1.76
N PRO A 145 -17.89 3.47 -0.97
CA PRO A 145 -17.73 4.86 -1.40
C PRO A 145 -16.90 5.00 -2.69
N TYR A 146 -15.86 4.19 -2.86
CA TYR A 146 -15.06 4.21 -4.07
C TYR A 146 -15.88 3.80 -5.31
N GLN A 147 -16.71 2.77 -5.19
CA GLN A 147 -17.61 2.35 -6.28
C GLN A 147 -18.66 3.40 -6.63
N VAL A 148 -19.16 4.16 -5.64
CA VAL A 148 -20.05 5.30 -5.89
C VAL A 148 -19.30 6.39 -6.67
N HIS A 149 -18.08 6.74 -6.22
CA HIS A 149 -17.24 7.72 -6.89
C HIS A 149 -16.96 7.34 -8.36
N LEU A 150 -16.65 6.07 -8.64
CA LEU A 150 -16.41 5.60 -10.02
C LEU A 150 -17.62 5.74 -10.94
N LYS A 151 -18.85 5.68 -10.41
CA LYS A 151 -20.09 5.86 -11.22
C LYS A 151 -20.36 7.31 -11.57
N GLU A 152 -19.93 8.23 -10.72
CA GLU A 152 -20.16 9.68 -10.87
C GLU A 152 -19.01 10.38 -11.60
N SER A 153 -17.82 9.78 -11.58
CA SER A 153 -16.62 10.37 -12.15
C SER A 153 -16.56 10.22 -13.66
N ILE A 154 -16.17 11.31 -14.33
CA ILE A 154 -15.89 11.31 -15.77
C ILE A 154 -14.38 11.18 -15.93
N GLU A 155 -13.93 10.06 -16.48
CA GLU A 155 -12.51 9.87 -16.79
C GLU A 155 -12.14 10.78 -17.98
N GLY A 156 -11.29 11.77 -17.71
CA GLY A 156 -10.71 12.59 -18.77
C GLY A 156 -9.65 11.79 -19.50
N THR A 157 -9.68 11.79 -20.84
CA THR A 157 -8.58 11.24 -21.63
C THR A 157 -7.28 11.94 -21.24
N GLU A 158 -6.36 11.23 -20.60
CA GLU A 158 -5.02 11.75 -20.36
C GLU A 158 -4.38 12.07 -21.72
N MET A 159 -4.01 13.34 -21.94
CA MET A 159 -3.16 13.68 -23.07
C MET A 159 -1.81 13.01 -22.84
N SER A 160 -1.37 12.15 -23.76
CA SER A 160 0.01 11.66 -23.73
C SER A 160 0.94 12.88 -23.72
N CYS A 161 1.75 13.01 -22.68
CA CYS A 161 2.87 13.94 -22.72
C CYS A 161 3.94 13.36 -23.64
N ASP A 162 3.66 13.33 -24.94
CA ASP A 162 4.68 13.09 -25.95
C ASP A 162 5.56 14.35 -26.00
N PHE A 163 6.58 14.37 -25.14
CA PHE A 163 7.69 15.29 -25.26
C PHE A 163 8.50 14.88 -26.50
N SER A 164 8.01 15.25 -27.66
CA SER A 164 8.79 15.26 -28.90
C SER A 164 9.93 16.24 -28.69
N ILE A 165 11.11 15.73 -28.35
CA ILE A 165 12.37 16.48 -28.45
C ILE A 165 12.51 16.79 -29.95
N GLN A 166 12.30 18.05 -30.32
CA GLN A 166 12.68 18.55 -31.64
C GLN A 166 14.21 18.71 -31.61
N ASP A 167 14.90 17.76 -32.24
CA ASP A 167 16.32 17.89 -32.63
C ASP A 167 16.51 18.99 -33.70
#